data_AF-A0A3C1LIQ2-F1
#
_entry.id   AF-A0A3C1LIQ2-F1
#
_cell.length_a   1.000
_cell.length_b   1.000
_cell.length_c   1.000
_cell.angle_alpha   90.00
_cell.angle_beta   90.00
_cell.angle_gamma   90.00
#
_symmetry.space_group_name_H-M   'P 1'
#
loop_
_entity.id
_entity.type
_entity.pdbx_description
1 polymer ?
#
loop_
_entity_poly.entity_id
_entity_poly.type
_entity_poly.pdbx_seq_one_letter_code
_entity_poly.pdbx_strand_id
1 'polypeptide(L)' 'MLGSNPNSRDPFDPKIIEQYAQDIKAVTELGVQVAIVIGGGNIYRGMNEADSGIERAHGDYMGMLATVINAMAMQA' A
#
# COMPACT_ATOMS: atom_id res chain seq x y z
N MET A 1 17.25 2.53 15.56
CA MET A 1 15.82 2.50 15.95
C MET A 1 15.27 3.88 15.61
N LEU A 2 14.83 4.06 14.36
CA LEU A 2 14.42 5.38 13.86
C LEU A 2 13.14 5.78 14.59
N GLY A 3 13.21 6.92 15.28
CA GLY A 3 12.16 7.44 16.14
C GLY A 3 10.86 7.69 15.37
N SER A 4 9.75 7.33 16.00
CA SER A 4 8.40 7.65 15.58
C SER A 4 8.19 9.17 15.63
N ASN A 5 8.27 9.82 14.47
CA ASN A 5 7.79 11.18 14.30
C ASN A 5 6.26 11.17 14.31
N PRO A 6 5.58 11.86 15.25
CA PRO A 6 4.11 11.85 15.35
C PRO A 6 3.39 12.48 14.14
N ASN A 7 4.11 13.14 13.24
CA ASN A 7 3.59 13.67 11.98
C ASN A 7 3.96 12.82 10.75
N SER A 8 4.68 11.71 10.92
CA SER A 8 4.96 10.78 9.83
C SER A 8 3.82 9.76 9.77
N ARG A 9 2.96 9.87 8.75
CA ARG A 9 2.02 8.81 8.41
C ARG A 9 2.84 7.56 8.09
N ASP A 10 2.84 6.58 8.99
CA ASP A 10 3.43 5.28 8.72
C ASP A 10 2.71 4.71 7.47
N PRO A 11 3.44 4.36 6.40
CA PRO A 11 2.83 3.73 5.22
C PRO A 11 2.09 2.43 5.56
N PHE A 12 2.38 1.81 6.71
CA PHE A 12 1.82 0.55 7.18
C PHE A 12 1.28 0.65 8.61
N ASP A 13 0.30 1.53 8.86
CA ASP A 13 -0.36 1.59 10.18
C ASP A 13 -1.06 0.24 10.49
N PRO A 14 -0.63 -0.49 11.54
CA PRO A 14 -1.19 -1.80 11.88
C PRO A 14 -2.69 -1.77 12.17
N LYS A 15 -3.21 -0.67 12.74
CA LYS A 15 -4.63 -0.55 13.06
C LYS A 15 -5.49 -0.45 11.81
N ILE A 16 -4.98 0.24 10.78
CA ILE A 16 -5.67 0.37 9.50
C ILE A 16 -5.69 -0.98 8.78
N ILE A 17 -4.56 -1.70 8.78
CA ILE A 17 -4.46 -3.03 8.17
C ILE A 17 -5.41 -4.02 8.87
N GLU A 18 -5.43 -4.02 10.21
CA GLU A 18 -6.33 -4.86 11.00
C GLU A 18 -7.81 -4.56 10.70
N GLN A 19 -8.18 -3.28 10.59
CA GLN A 19 -9.55 -2.90 10.21
C GLN A 19 -9.94 -3.47 8.86
N TYR A 20 -9.09 -3.31 7.82
CA TYR A 20 -9.36 -3.87 6.51
C TYR A 20 -9.49 -5.39 6.52
N ALA A 21 -8.65 -6.08 7.29
CA ALA A 21 -8.73 -7.53 7.45
C ALA A 21 -10.07 -7.97 8.08
N GLN A 22 -10.57 -7.25 9.09
CA GLN A 22 -11.87 -7.53 9.70
C GLN A 22 -13.04 -7.26 8.74
N ASP A 23 -12.99 -6.16 7.97
CA ASP A 23 -14.03 -5.83 7.00
C ASP A 23 -14.12 -6.91 5.89
N ILE A 24 -12.97 -7.35 5.38
CA ILE A 24 -12.91 -8.42 4.37
C ILE A 24 -13.43 -9.73 4.95
N LYS A 25 -13.04 -10.06 6.20
CA LYS A 25 -13.53 -11.26 6.88
C LYS A 25 -15.05 -11.26 6.95
N ALA A 26 -15.67 -10.16 7.39
CA ALA A 26 -17.13 -10.05 7.48
C ALA A 26 -17.81 -10.30 6.12
N VAL A 27 -17.25 -9.81 5.01
CA VAL A 27 -17.79 -10.05 3.66
C VAL A 27 -17.62 -11.51 3.24
N THR A 28 -16.46 -12.12 3.50
CA THR A 28 -16.22 -13.53 3.15
C THR A 28 -17.10 -14.50 3.96
N GLU A 29 -17.43 -14.16 5.22
CA GLU A 29 -18.35 -14.94 6.06
C GLU A 29 -19.79 -14.96 5.51
N LEU A 30 -20.17 -13.99 4.67
CA LEU A 30 -21.45 -14.00 3.95
C LEU A 30 -21.45 -14.95 2.74
N GLY A 31 -20.35 -15.68 2.50
CA GLY A 31 -20.20 -16.62 1.38
C GLY A 31 -19.79 -15.95 0.06
N VAL A 32 -19.38 -14.69 0.09
CA VAL A 32 -18.95 -13.92 -1.09
C VAL A 32 -17.48 -14.22 -1.39
N GLN A 33 -17.17 -14.43 -2.67
CA GLN A 33 -15.78 -14.53 -3.14
C GLN A 33 -15.21 -13.12 -3.33
N VAL A 34 -14.12 -12.82 -2.63
CA VAL A 34 -13.50 -11.49 -2.62
C VAL A 34 -12.15 -11.54 -3.35
N ALA A 35 -11.94 -10.59 -4.26
CA ALA A 35 -10.65 -10.30 -4.86
C ALA A 35 -10.21 -8.90 -4.42
N ILE A 36 -8.95 -8.75 -4.05
CA ILE A 36 -8.39 -7.50 -3.50
C ILE A 36 -7.34 -6.98 -4.48
N VAL A 37 -7.45 -5.71 -4.84
CA VAL A 37 -6.43 -4.99 -5.62
C VAL A 37 -5.89 -3.87 -4.74
N ILE A 38 -4.60 -3.91 -4.49
CA ILE A 38 -3.91 -2.93 -3.63
C ILE A 38 -3.13 -1.99 -4.54
N GLY A 39 -3.14 -0.69 -4.24
CA GLY A 39 -2.31 0.29 -4.96
C GLY A 39 -1.03 0.61 -4.18
N GLY A 40 0.01 1.08 -4.87
CA GLY A 40 1.29 1.50 -4.28
C GLY A 40 1.41 2.98 -3.91
N GLY A 41 0.31 3.74 -3.98
CA GLY A 41 0.30 5.21 -3.88
C GLY A 41 0.70 5.79 -2.51
N ASN A 42 0.80 4.99 -1.46
CA ASN A 42 1.38 5.38 -0.16
C ASN A 42 2.92 5.39 -0.19
N ILE A 43 3.54 4.61 -1.07
CA ILE A 43 5.00 4.46 -1.20
C ILE A 43 5.53 5.22 -2.41
N TYR A 44 4.84 5.14 -3.55
CA TYR A 44 5.18 5.87 -4.77
C TYR A 44 3.91 6.48 -5.37
N ARG A 45 3.80 7.81 -5.30
CA ARG A 45 2.89 8.59 -6.15
C ARG A 45 3.75 9.14 -7.25
N GLY A 46 3.45 8.83 -8.51
CA GLY A 46 4.21 9.22 -9.71
C GLY A 46 4.42 10.73 -9.80
N MET A 47 5.32 11.25 -8.97
CA MET A 47 5.63 12.66 -8.86
C MET A 47 6.31 13.07 -10.15
N ASN A 48 5.64 13.99 -10.84
CA ASN A 48 6.12 14.90 -11.87
C ASN A 48 7.48 14.48 -12.45
N GLU A 49 7.42 13.75 -13.56
CA GLU A 49 8.58 13.40 -14.41
C GLU A 49 9.52 14.60 -14.66
N ALA A 50 8.98 15.83 -14.58
CA ALA A 50 9.72 17.08 -14.70
C ALA A 50 10.76 17.35 -13.60
N ASP A 51 10.56 16.89 -12.35
CA ASP A 51 11.42 17.27 -11.21
C ASP A 51 12.36 16.16 -10.72
N SER A 52 12.03 14.89 -10.96
CA SER A 52 12.81 13.75 -10.41
C SER A 52 13.90 13.23 -11.33
N GLY A 53 13.84 13.54 -12.63
CA GLY A 53 14.73 12.98 -13.66
C GLY A 53 14.56 11.47 -13.87
N ILE A 54 13.53 10.85 -13.28
CA ILE A 54 13.22 9.43 -13.43
C ILE A 54 12.44 9.22 -14.71
N GLU A 55 12.95 8.35 -15.59
CA GLU A 55 12.24 7.94 -16.79
C GLU A 55 10.93 7.25 -16.40
N ARG A 56 9.84 7.58 -17.09
CA ARG A 56 8.49 7.10 -16.82
C ARG A 56 8.40 5.58 -16.59
N ALA A 57 9.09 4.80 -17.41
CA ALA A 57 9.12 3.33 -17.28
C ALA A 57 9.72 2.86 -15.94
N HIS A 58 10.74 3.55 -15.43
CA HIS A 58 11.31 3.26 -14.11
C HIS A 58 10.34 3.62 -12.98
N GLY A 59 9.59 4.71 -13.13
CA GLY A 59 8.51 5.08 -12.20
C GLY A 59 7.42 4.01 -12.12
N ASP A 60 7.02 3.43 -13.26
CA ASP A 60 6.02 2.35 -13.31
C ASP A 60 6.50 1.09 -12.57
N TYR A 61 7.78 0.71 -12.73
CA TYR A 61 8.35 -0.41 -11.97
C TYR A 61 8.33 -0.17 -10.46
N MET A 62 8.66 1.05 -10.03
CA MET A 62 8.60 1.43 -8.61
C MET A 62 7.16 1.36 -8.07
N GLY A 63 6.17 1.79 -8.85
CA GLY A 63 4.75 1.69 -8.49
C GLY A 63 4.25 0.24 -8.39
N MET A 64 4.68 -0.64 -9.29
CA MET A 64 4.33 -2.06 -9.22
C MET A 64 4.95 -2.75 -8.00
N LEU A 65 6.22 -2.47 -7.70
CA LEU A 65 6.87 -2.99 -6.49
C LEU A 65 6.21 -2.49 -5.21
N ALA A 66 5.86 -1.21 -5.16
CA ALA A 66 5.11 -0.64 -4.04
C ALA A 66 3.79 -1.38 -3.78
N THR A 67 3.09 -1.79 -4.84
CA THR A 67 1.87 -2.60 -4.75
C THR A 67 2.14 -3.96 -4.11
N VAL A 68 3.23 -4.64 -4.52
CA VAL A 68 3.62 -5.93 -3.94
C VAL A 68 3.97 -5.80 -2.45
N ILE A 69 4.69 -4.74 -2.06
CA ILE A 69 5.05 -4.50 -0.66
C ILE A 69 3.79 -4.32 0.20
N ASN A 70 2.81 -3.54 -0.27
CA ASN A 70 1.55 -3.39 0.46
C ASN A 70 0.75 -4.69 0.56
N ALA A 71 0.78 -5.53 -0.49
CA ALA A 71 0.16 -6.84 -0.45
C ALA A 71 0.80 -7.76 0.60
N MET A 72 2.14 -7.74 0.72
CA MET A 72 2.84 -8.48 1.76
C MET A 72 2.50 -7.98 3.16
N ALA A 73 2.39 -6.65 3.35
CA ALA A 73 2.00 -6.06 4.63
C ALA A 73 0.56 -6.45 5.05
N MET A 74 -0.34 -6.67 4.09
CA MET A 74 -1.70 -7.13 4.35
C MET A 74 -1.79 -8.63 4.65
N GLN A 75 -0.81 -9.42 4.19
CA GLN A 75 -0.76 -10.87 4.42
C GLN A 75 -0.13 -11.23 5.77
N ALA A 76 0.77 -10.40 6.29
CA ALA A 76 1.53 -10.63 7.52
C ALA A 76 0.66 -10.53 8.78
#